data_AF-A0A7C4R8Q9-F1
#
_entry.id   AF-A0A7C4R8Q9-F1
#
_cell.length_a   1.000
_cell.length_b   1.000
_cell.length_c   1.000
_cell.angle_alpha   90.00
_cell.angle_beta   90.00
_cell.angle_gamma   90.00
#
_symmetry.space_group_name_H-M   'P 1'
#
loop_
_entity.id
_entity.type
_entity.pdbx_description
1 polymer ?
#
loop_
_entity_poly.entity_id
_entity_poly.type
_entity_poly.pdbx_seq_one_letter_code
_entity_poly.pdbx_strand_id
1 'polypeptide(L)'
;MAESVLKNYSGQVNFRNLMFEEFAEAVQDIETKLIQRFGFLRKEGIEPDFEMILASVDSKGKASMYLFDNKGLAEPVHYNPGFAIIGRGTATGGVLLTRLLGYSVEESSELDLGMLSTFVIDMVSEVDPSVGPFVGESVFMRILNGEVSMGSLKVEELRKYKKRVRVRKDLIKLMQKLCDQEEIKEEGVRSKLEELRSKK
;
A
#
# COMPACT_ATOMS: atom_id res chain seq x y z
N MET A 1 -18.71 -7.96 10.54
CA MET A 1 -19.19 -6.62 10.94
C MET A 1 -18.92 -5.58 9.85
N ALA A 2 -17.67 -5.31 9.47
CA ALA A 2 -17.38 -4.38 8.37
C ALA A 2 -18.07 -4.80 7.06
N GLU A 3 -17.94 -6.09 6.71
CA GLU A 3 -18.65 -6.68 5.56
C GLU A 3 -20.16 -6.43 5.61
N SER A 4 -20.83 -6.68 6.75
CA SER A 4 -22.27 -6.45 6.87
C SER A 4 -22.67 -4.99 6.73
N VAL A 5 -21.85 -4.04 7.20
CA VAL A 5 -22.11 -2.61 6.99
C VAL A 5 -22.00 -2.29 5.50
N LEU A 6 -20.91 -2.69 4.85
CA LEU A 6 -20.71 -2.47 3.42
C LEU A 6 -21.83 -3.08 2.57
N LYS A 7 -22.27 -4.30 2.90
CA LYS A 7 -23.40 -4.96 2.21
C LYS A 7 -24.71 -4.18 2.32
N ASN A 8 -24.96 -3.52 3.46
CA ASN A 8 -26.15 -2.69 3.63
C ASN A 8 -26.09 -1.45 2.73
N TYR A 9 -24.94 -0.79 2.65
CA TYR A 9 -24.73 0.37 1.77
C TYR A 9 -24.79 -0.01 0.28
N SER A 10 -24.22 -1.16 -0.10
CA SER A 10 -24.20 -1.64 -1.49
C SER A 10 -25.54 -2.22 -1.95
N GLY A 11 -26.51 -2.38 -1.04
CA GLY A 11 -27.75 -3.10 -1.28
C GLY A 11 -27.57 -4.63 -1.19
N GLN A 12 -28.59 -5.31 -0.66
CA GLN A 12 -28.52 -6.74 -0.29
C GLN A 12 -28.63 -7.71 -1.47
N VAL A 13 -29.12 -7.25 -2.63
CA VAL A 13 -29.48 -8.12 -3.77
C VAL A 13 -28.57 -7.91 -4.98
N ASN A 14 -28.18 -6.67 -5.29
CA ASN A 14 -27.45 -6.32 -6.52
C ASN A 14 -26.03 -5.76 -6.29
N PHE A 15 -25.54 -5.70 -5.04
CA PHE A 15 -24.19 -5.24 -4.65
C PHE A 15 -23.62 -4.16 -5.58
N ARG A 16 -24.17 -2.95 -5.52
CA ARG A 16 -23.66 -1.81 -6.31
C ARG A 16 -22.34 -1.30 -5.74
N ASN A 17 -21.51 -0.70 -6.60
CA ASN A 17 -20.34 0.04 -6.15
C ASN A 17 -20.76 1.27 -5.34
N LEU A 18 -20.07 1.50 -4.23
CA LEU A 18 -20.27 2.68 -3.39
C LEU A 18 -19.53 3.87 -4.00
N MET A 19 -20.20 5.03 -4.02
CA MET A 19 -19.55 6.29 -4.30
C MET A 19 -18.63 6.68 -3.15
N PHE A 20 -17.67 7.57 -3.42
CA PHE A 20 -16.70 8.03 -2.41
C PHE A 20 -17.36 8.50 -1.10
N GLU A 21 -18.43 9.29 -1.21
CA GLU A 21 -19.14 9.84 -0.04
C GLU A 21 -19.87 8.73 0.75
N GLU A 22 -20.53 7.81 0.05
CA GLU A 22 -21.25 6.68 0.67
C GLU A 22 -20.28 5.70 1.36
N PHE A 23 -19.10 5.52 0.79
CA PHE A 23 -18.05 4.71 1.41
C PHE A 23 -17.50 5.38 2.68
N ALA A 24 -17.38 6.72 2.69
CA ALA A 24 -16.99 7.45 3.89
C ALA A 24 -18.04 7.34 5.01
N GLU A 25 -19.33 7.39 4.68
CA GLU A 25 -20.42 7.13 5.65
C GLU A 25 -20.34 5.70 6.20
N ALA A 26 -20.15 4.71 5.32
CA ALA A 26 -19.98 3.32 5.75
C ALA A 26 -18.78 3.13 6.69
N VAL A 27 -17.68 3.88 6.46
CA VAL A 27 -16.51 3.88 7.35
C VAL A 27 -16.86 4.42 8.74
N GLN A 28 -17.63 5.51 8.84
CA GLN A 28 -18.07 6.07 10.14
C GLN A 28 -18.96 5.09 10.92
N ASP A 29 -19.83 4.37 10.23
CA ASP A 29 -20.64 3.31 10.82
C ASP A 29 -19.79 2.14 11.35
N ILE A 30 -18.73 1.77 10.62
CA ILE A 30 -17.78 0.73 11.02
C ILE A 30 -16.98 1.20 12.24
N GLU A 31 -16.46 2.43 12.21
CA GLU A 31 -15.73 3.08 13.30
C GLU A 31 -16.56 3.08 14.59
N THR A 32 -17.80 3.56 14.52
CA THR A 32 -18.71 3.59 15.68
C THR A 32 -18.86 2.20 16.32
N LYS A 33 -19.03 1.15 15.50
CA LYS A 33 -19.16 -0.22 16.00
C LYS A 33 -17.86 -0.77 16.57
N LEU A 34 -16.71 -0.47 15.97
CA LEU A 34 -15.40 -0.88 16.47
C LEU A 34 -15.09 -0.22 17.81
N ILE A 35 -15.31 1.09 17.95
CA ILE A 35 -15.12 1.83 19.21
C ILE A 35 -15.95 1.20 20.33
N GLN A 36 -17.22 0.92 20.09
CA GLN A 36 -18.10 0.28 21.07
C GLN A 36 -17.59 -1.12 21.44
N ARG A 37 -17.22 -1.93 20.45
CA ARG A 37 -16.71 -3.29 20.68
C ARG A 37 -15.41 -3.29 21.46
N PHE A 38 -14.45 -2.45 21.08
CA PHE A 38 -13.15 -2.36 21.74
C PHE A 38 -13.26 -1.72 23.12
N GLY A 39 -14.18 -0.77 23.30
CA GLY A 39 -14.52 -0.22 24.61
C GLY A 39 -15.07 -1.28 25.56
N PHE A 40 -15.92 -2.19 25.06
CA PHE A 40 -16.37 -3.35 25.84
C PHE A 40 -15.22 -4.29 26.18
N LEU A 41 -14.39 -4.68 25.20
CA LEU A 41 -13.26 -5.58 25.44
C LEU A 41 -12.29 -5.03 26.50
N ARG A 42 -11.94 -3.75 26.43
CA ARG A 42 -11.07 -3.10 27.43
C ARG A 42 -11.67 -3.12 28.83
N LYS A 43 -13.00 -2.97 28.97
CA LYS A 43 -13.69 -3.09 30.27
C LYS A 43 -13.60 -4.50 30.85
N GLU A 44 -13.58 -5.51 29.98
CA GLU A 44 -13.38 -6.91 30.35
C GLU A 44 -11.90 -7.28 30.54
N GLY A 45 -10.99 -6.30 30.53
CA GLY A 45 -9.55 -6.53 30.70
C GLY A 45 -8.83 -7.06 29.46
N ILE A 46 -9.46 -6.98 28.28
CA ILE A 46 -8.87 -7.41 27.00
C ILE A 46 -8.40 -6.16 26.24
N GLU A 47 -7.09 -6.03 26.06
CA GLU A 47 -6.46 -5.02 25.21
C GLU A 47 -6.43 -5.52 23.75
N PRO A 48 -7.20 -4.94 22.82
CA PRO A 48 -7.20 -5.36 21.42
C PRO A 48 -5.90 -4.93 20.71
N ASP A 49 -5.24 -5.87 20.05
CA ASP A 49 -4.20 -5.59 19.05
C ASP A 49 -4.86 -5.69 17.66
N PHE A 50 -5.13 -4.54 17.05
CA PHE A 50 -5.92 -4.44 15.83
C PHE A 50 -5.45 -3.29 14.95
N GLU A 51 -5.27 -3.60 13.68
CA GLU A 51 -5.10 -2.65 12.60
C GLU A 51 -5.88 -3.17 11.38
N MET A 52 -6.50 -2.27 10.62
CA MET A 52 -7.21 -2.65 9.39
C MET A 52 -7.13 -1.54 8.37
N ILE A 53 -6.83 -1.91 7.12
CA ILE A 53 -6.97 -1.00 5.99
C ILE A 53 -8.30 -1.31 5.29
N LEU A 54 -9.13 -0.29 5.11
CA LEU A 54 -10.31 -0.37 4.27
C LEU A 54 -10.13 0.53 3.06
N ALA A 55 -10.20 -0.05 1.87
CA ALA A 55 -9.99 0.67 0.62
C ALA A 55 -11.09 0.36 -0.40
N SER A 56 -11.37 1.31 -1.28
CA SER A 56 -12.37 1.21 -2.35
C SER A 56 -11.99 2.09 -3.53
N VAL A 57 -12.54 1.79 -4.70
CA VAL A 57 -12.50 2.65 -5.89
C VAL A 57 -13.94 2.82 -6.37
N ASP A 58 -14.40 4.06 -6.51
CA ASP A 58 -15.73 4.32 -7.03
C ASP A 58 -15.78 4.20 -8.56
N SER A 59 -16.99 4.23 -9.15
CA SER A 59 -17.21 4.12 -10.60
C SER A 59 -16.59 5.25 -11.43
N LYS A 60 -16.20 6.36 -10.79
CA LYS A 60 -15.49 7.49 -11.42
C LYS A 60 -13.97 7.35 -11.32
N GLY A 61 -13.48 6.27 -10.69
CA GLY A 61 -12.06 6.01 -10.49
C GLY A 61 -11.47 6.72 -9.27
N LYS A 62 -12.29 7.32 -8.39
CA LYS A 62 -11.82 7.96 -7.17
C LYS A 62 -11.51 6.89 -6.13
N ALA A 63 -10.25 6.81 -5.73
CA ALA A 63 -9.80 5.89 -4.69
C ALA A 63 -10.09 6.46 -3.29
N SER A 64 -10.51 5.59 -2.38
CA SER A 64 -10.71 5.86 -0.96
C SER A 64 -9.91 4.83 -0.15
N MET A 65 -9.28 5.27 0.93
CA MET A 65 -8.51 4.41 1.81
C MET A 65 -8.53 4.99 3.22
N TYR A 66 -8.81 4.12 4.18
CA TYR A 66 -8.90 4.42 5.60
C TYR A 66 -8.09 3.41 6.39
N LEU A 67 -7.32 3.91 7.35
CA LEU A 67 -6.56 3.10 8.31
C LEU A 67 -7.31 3.12 9.64
N PHE A 68 -7.61 1.93 10.16
CA PHE A 68 -8.19 1.76 11.49
C PHE A 68 -7.12 1.36 12.49
N ASP A 69 -7.12 2.01 13.65
CA ASP A 69 -6.21 1.73 14.76
C ASP A 69 -6.81 0.78 15.83
N ASN A 70 -6.03 0.49 16.87
CA ASN A 70 -6.44 -0.36 17.99
C ASN A 70 -7.53 0.27 18.90
N LYS A 71 -7.86 1.54 18.70
CA LYS A 71 -9.01 2.21 19.34
C LYS A 71 -10.28 2.06 18.49
N GLY A 72 -10.14 1.62 17.24
CA GLY A 72 -11.22 1.48 16.27
C GLY A 72 -11.48 2.78 15.50
N LEU A 73 -10.61 3.78 15.64
CA LEU A 73 -10.72 5.07 14.96
C LEU A 73 -10.25 4.95 13.52
N ALA A 74 -10.93 5.63 12.60
CA ALA A 74 -10.61 5.60 11.18
C ALA A 74 -9.91 6.90 10.73
N GLU A 75 -8.73 6.76 10.12
CA GLU A 75 -7.99 7.88 9.52
C GLU A 75 -7.97 7.78 7.99
N PRO A 76 -8.40 8.82 7.25
CA PRO A 76 -8.30 8.84 5.79
C PRO A 76 -6.85 9.01 5.35
N VAL A 77 -6.37 8.12 4.47
CA VAL A 77 -4.95 8.07 4.03
C VAL A 77 -4.77 8.05 2.51
N HIS A 78 -5.86 8.21 1.75
CA HIS A 78 -5.86 8.12 0.28
C HIS A 78 -5.26 9.34 -0.45
N TYR A 79 -5.17 10.51 0.19
CA TYR A 79 -4.50 11.69 -0.37
C TYR A 79 -3.17 12.00 0.30
N ASN A 80 -3.11 11.88 1.63
CA ASN A 80 -1.89 12.06 2.38
C ASN A 80 -1.80 10.93 3.42
N PRO A 81 -0.82 10.02 3.34
CA PRO A 81 0.30 10.01 2.40
C PRO A 81 0.01 9.33 1.05
N GLY A 82 -1.22 8.86 0.80
CA GLY A 82 -1.59 8.13 -0.43
C GLY A 82 -1.37 6.62 -0.36
N PHE A 83 -0.77 6.13 0.73
CA PHE A 83 -0.50 4.72 0.98
C PHE A 83 -0.75 4.39 2.46
N ALA A 84 -0.90 3.11 2.77
CA ALA A 84 -0.98 2.63 4.14
C ALA A 84 -0.15 1.35 4.27
N ILE A 85 0.55 1.21 5.40
CA ILE A 85 1.28 0.00 5.77
C ILE A 85 0.90 -0.28 7.22
N ILE A 86 0.47 -1.52 7.50
CA ILE A 86 0.11 -1.99 8.84
C ILE A 86 1.03 -3.13 9.27
N GLY A 87 1.04 -3.39 10.57
CA GLY A 87 1.88 -4.40 11.19
C GLY A 87 3.33 -3.96 11.39
N ARG A 88 4.14 -4.89 11.88
CA ARG A 88 5.53 -4.63 12.33
C ARG A 88 6.44 -4.06 11.24
N GLY A 89 6.20 -4.45 9.99
CA GLY A 89 6.99 -3.99 8.84
C GLY A 89 6.89 -2.48 8.57
N THR A 90 5.86 -1.80 9.10
CA THR A 90 5.72 -0.35 9.01
C THR A 90 6.91 0.36 9.67
N ALA A 91 7.22 -0.01 10.92
CA ALA A 91 8.26 0.62 11.72
C ALA A 91 9.68 0.23 11.26
N THR A 92 9.86 -1.02 10.83
CA THR A 92 11.19 -1.56 10.49
C THR A 92 11.75 -0.99 9.18
N GLY A 93 10.90 -0.47 8.29
CA GLY A 93 11.41 0.19 7.08
C GLY A 93 10.39 0.43 5.98
N GLY A 94 9.16 -0.07 6.10
CA GLY A 94 8.14 0.07 5.07
C GLY A 94 7.91 1.53 4.65
N VAL A 95 7.74 2.42 5.64
CA VAL A 95 7.52 3.85 5.38
C VAL A 95 8.78 4.50 4.81
N LEU A 96 9.95 4.21 5.39
CA LEU A 96 11.23 4.76 4.96
C LEU A 96 11.53 4.42 3.50
N LEU A 97 11.42 3.14 3.12
CA LEU A 97 11.71 2.67 1.77
C LEU A 97 10.71 3.24 0.76
N THR A 98 9.43 3.32 1.13
CA THR A 98 8.40 3.91 0.26
C THR A 98 8.73 5.38 -0.06
N ARG A 99 9.15 6.15 0.95
CA ARG A 99 9.59 7.55 0.76
C ARG A 99 10.91 7.65 -0.02
N LEU A 100 11.90 6.84 0.32
CA LEU A 100 13.22 6.84 -0.32
C LEU A 100 13.14 6.50 -1.82
N LEU A 101 12.22 5.61 -2.20
CA LEU A 101 12.01 5.19 -3.58
C LEU A 101 11.09 6.15 -4.37
N GLY A 102 10.77 7.32 -3.81
CA GLY A 102 10.07 8.38 -4.50
C GLY A 102 8.56 8.19 -4.61
N TYR A 103 7.93 7.43 -3.71
CA TYR A 103 6.47 7.42 -3.69
C TYR A 103 5.92 8.76 -3.21
N SER A 104 5.13 9.40 -4.07
CA SER A 104 4.26 10.53 -3.78
C SER A 104 2.94 10.31 -4.51
N VAL A 105 1.85 10.94 -4.08
CA VAL A 105 0.56 10.78 -4.78
C VAL A 105 0.66 11.31 -6.21
N GLU A 106 1.38 12.40 -6.39
CA GLU A 106 1.56 13.11 -7.66
C GLU A 106 2.39 12.28 -8.67
N GLU A 107 3.47 11.63 -8.21
CA GLU A 107 4.40 10.90 -9.08
C GLU A 107 4.08 9.39 -9.15
N SER A 108 3.21 8.89 -8.26
CA SER A 108 2.87 7.45 -8.20
C SER A 108 2.31 6.88 -9.50
N SER A 109 1.71 7.71 -10.36
CA SER A 109 1.17 7.31 -11.66
C SER A 109 2.23 6.78 -12.63
N GLU A 110 3.50 7.20 -12.48
CA GLU A 110 4.63 6.73 -13.27
C GLU A 110 5.29 5.47 -12.68
N LEU A 111 4.92 5.10 -11.45
CA LEU A 111 5.51 3.99 -10.73
C LEU A 111 4.78 2.68 -11.00
N ASP A 112 5.56 1.61 -11.16
CA ASP A 112 5.05 0.24 -11.11
C ASP A 112 4.80 -0.14 -9.64
N LEU A 113 3.59 0.13 -9.15
CA LEU A 113 3.20 -0.05 -7.75
C LEU A 113 3.35 -1.50 -7.28
N GLY A 114 3.11 -2.48 -8.16
CA GLY A 114 3.31 -3.90 -7.84
C GLY A 114 4.79 -4.22 -7.62
N MET A 115 5.68 -3.62 -8.42
CA MET A 115 7.12 -3.74 -8.23
C MET A 115 7.61 -2.99 -6.98
N LEU A 116 7.07 -1.80 -6.70
CA LEU A 116 7.40 -1.02 -5.50
C LEU A 116 7.03 -1.80 -4.23
N SER A 117 5.78 -2.27 -4.12
CA SER A 117 5.31 -3.02 -2.95
C SER A 117 6.09 -4.31 -2.77
N THR A 118 6.33 -5.07 -3.85
CA THR A 118 7.15 -6.29 -3.79
C THR A 118 8.56 -6.00 -3.27
N PHE A 119 9.18 -4.91 -3.75
CA PHE A 119 10.52 -4.52 -3.30
C PHE A 119 10.54 -4.13 -1.82
N VAL A 120 9.59 -3.29 -1.38
CA VAL A 120 9.50 -2.85 0.01
C VAL A 120 9.28 -4.04 0.95
N ILE A 121 8.31 -4.91 0.66
CA ILE A 121 8.02 -6.08 1.52
C ILE A 121 9.25 -7.00 1.59
N ASP A 122 9.88 -7.30 0.46
CA ASP A 122 11.05 -8.20 0.44
C ASP A 122 12.23 -7.60 1.22
N MET A 123 12.51 -6.30 1.08
CA MET A 123 13.59 -5.65 1.82
C MET A 123 13.33 -5.60 3.31
N VAL A 124 12.09 -5.34 3.74
CA VAL A 124 11.73 -5.40 5.15
C VAL A 124 11.87 -6.83 5.69
N SER A 125 11.42 -7.85 4.95
CA SER A 125 11.49 -9.25 5.37
C SER A 125 12.92 -9.79 5.54
N GLU A 126 13.91 -9.17 4.88
CA GLU A 126 15.32 -9.54 5.05
C GLU A 126 15.91 -9.06 6.38
N VAL A 127 15.30 -8.04 7.00
CA VAL A 127 15.80 -7.39 8.23
C VAL A 127 14.93 -7.74 9.44
N ASP A 128 13.62 -7.88 9.23
CA ASP A 128 12.64 -8.23 10.26
C ASP A 128 12.13 -9.66 10.09
N PRO A 129 12.56 -10.63 10.93
CA PRO A 129 12.11 -12.01 10.82
C PRO A 129 10.62 -12.20 11.14
N SER A 130 9.95 -11.19 11.72
CA SER A 130 8.51 -11.22 11.94
C SER A 130 7.69 -10.83 10.70
N VAL A 131 8.35 -10.36 9.64
CA VAL A 131 7.73 -10.01 8.36
C VAL A 131 8.08 -11.07 7.32
N GLY A 132 7.07 -11.78 6.83
CA GLY A 132 7.26 -12.75 5.75
C GLY A 132 7.57 -12.07 4.40
N PRO A 133 8.33 -12.74 3.51
CA PRO A 133 8.56 -12.22 2.16
C PRO A 133 7.26 -12.17 1.36
N PHE A 134 7.20 -11.35 0.31
CA PHE A 134 5.99 -11.24 -0.49
C PHE A 134 5.71 -12.54 -1.26
N VAL A 135 4.55 -13.17 -1.05
CA VAL A 135 4.16 -14.44 -1.68
C VAL A 135 3.07 -14.29 -2.75
N GLY A 136 2.63 -13.05 -3.05
CA GLY A 136 1.71 -12.75 -4.15
C GLY A 136 0.29 -12.39 -3.73
N GLU A 137 -0.06 -12.52 -2.45
CA GLU A 137 -1.37 -12.09 -1.94
C GLU A 137 -1.56 -10.60 -2.16
N SER A 138 -2.41 -10.25 -3.12
CA SER A 138 -2.64 -8.87 -3.51
C SER A 138 -3.97 -8.75 -4.23
N VAL A 139 -4.57 -7.57 -4.10
CA VAL A 139 -5.78 -7.17 -4.80
C VAL A 139 -5.46 -5.85 -5.51
N PHE A 140 -5.66 -5.84 -6.82
CA PHE A 140 -5.58 -4.63 -7.62
C PHE A 140 -6.98 -4.21 -8.03
N MET A 141 -7.39 -3.03 -7.58
CA MET A 141 -8.68 -2.42 -7.90
C MET A 141 -8.49 -1.37 -9.00
N ARG A 142 -9.32 -1.39 -10.03
CA ARG A 142 -9.25 -0.43 -11.15
C ARG A 142 -10.59 -0.25 -11.84
N ILE A 143 -10.72 0.78 -12.65
CA ILE A 143 -11.79 0.88 -13.63
C ILE A 143 -11.39 0.16 -14.91
N LEU A 144 -12.22 -0.78 -15.36
CA LEU A 144 -12.10 -1.46 -16.64
C LEU A 144 -13.46 -1.42 -17.33
N ASN A 145 -13.52 -0.89 -18.55
CA ASN A 145 -14.76 -0.75 -19.33
C ASN A 145 -15.88 0.00 -18.59
N GLY A 146 -15.53 0.99 -17.76
CA GLY A 146 -16.51 1.77 -16.97
C GLY A 146 -16.99 1.09 -15.69
N GLU A 147 -16.46 -0.08 -15.34
CA GLU A 147 -16.82 -0.83 -14.15
C GLU A 147 -15.62 -1.02 -13.21
N VAL A 148 -15.89 -1.06 -11.90
CA VAL A 148 -14.88 -1.39 -10.90
C VAL A 148 -14.55 -2.88 -11.02
N SER A 149 -13.29 -3.18 -11.27
CA SER A 149 -12.76 -4.52 -11.42
C SER A 149 -11.67 -4.77 -10.39
N MET A 150 -11.68 -5.97 -9.80
CA MET A 150 -10.67 -6.44 -8.86
C MET A 150 -9.96 -7.67 -9.44
N GLY A 151 -8.64 -7.69 -9.35
CA GLY A 151 -7.84 -8.82 -9.81
C GLY A 151 -6.68 -9.11 -8.86
N SER A 152 -6.33 -10.39 -8.73
CA SER A 152 -5.13 -10.80 -8.02
C SER A 152 -3.89 -10.76 -8.93
N LEU A 153 -2.72 -10.64 -8.32
CA LEU A 153 -1.46 -10.78 -9.04
C LEU A 153 -1.29 -12.20 -9.56
N LYS A 154 -0.98 -12.31 -10.86
CA LYS A 154 -0.65 -13.60 -11.48
C LYS A 154 0.71 -14.12 -10.98
N VAL A 155 0.82 -15.43 -10.85
CA VAL A 155 2.06 -16.10 -10.39
C VAL A 155 3.25 -15.79 -11.30
N GLU A 156 3.03 -15.67 -12.61
CA GLU A 156 4.07 -15.32 -13.57
C GLU A 156 4.60 -13.90 -13.35
N GLU A 157 3.72 -12.95 -13.02
CA GLU A 157 4.10 -11.57 -12.72
C GLU A 157 4.83 -11.47 -11.38
N LEU A 158 4.40 -12.23 -10.36
CA LEU A 158 5.13 -12.35 -9.10
C LEU A 158 6.58 -12.84 -9.34
N ARG A 159 6.76 -13.89 -10.15
CA ARG A 159 8.11 -14.41 -10.48
C ARG A 159 8.97 -13.35 -11.16
N LYS A 160 8.40 -12.57 -12.08
CA LYS A 160 9.10 -11.45 -12.73
C LYS A 160 9.49 -10.39 -11.71
N TYR A 161 8.59 -9.98 -10.81
CA TYR A 161 8.89 -9.01 -9.77
C TYR A 161 10.01 -9.50 -8.85
N LYS A 162 9.96 -10.74 -8.35
CA LYS A 162 11.03 -11.33 -7.52
C LYS A 162 12.39 -11.35 -8.21
N LYS A 163 12.44 -11.57 -9.53
CA LYS A 163 13.69 -11.47 -10.30
C LYS A 163 14.17 -10.02 -10.40
N ARG A 164 13.26 -9.09 -10.67
CA ARG A 164 13.54 -7.65 -10.75
C ARG A 164 13.97 -7.06 -9.41
N VAL A 165 13.46 -7.55 -8.28
CA VAL A 165 13.88 -7.12 -6.92
C VAL A 165 15.37 -7.37 -6.74
N ARG A 166 15.84 -8.58 -7.05
CA ARG A 166 17.25 -8.95 -6.95
C ARG A 166 18.14 -8.02 -7.76
N VAL A 167 17.79 -7.80 -9.03
CA VAL A 167 18.52 -6.89 -9.92
C VAL A 167 18.49 -5.46 -9.38
N ARG A 168 17.33 -4.96 -8.94
CA ARG A 168 17.19 -3.59 -8.40
C ARG A 168 18.02 -3.38 -7.14
N LYS A 169 18.06 -4.37 -6.24
CA LYS A 169 18.91 -4.36 -5.04
C LYS A 169 20.39 -4.27 -5.40
N ASP A 170 20.84 -5.05 -6.38
CA ASP A 170 22.23 -5.00 -6.84
C ASP A 170 22.56 -3.65 -7.50
N LEU A 171 21.63 -3.09 -8.27
CA LEU A 171 21.78 -1.75 -8.85
C LEU A 171 21.88 -0.66 -7.78
N ILE A 172 21.06 -0.70 -6.72
CA ILE A 172 21.13 0.26 -5.61
C ILE A 172 22.49 0.19 -4.91
N LYS A 173 22.98 -1.03 -4.63
CA LYS A 173 24.32 -1.23 -4.06
C LYS A 173 25.42 -0.71 -4.97
N LEU A 174 25.29 -0.91 -6.27
CA LEU A 174 26.25 -0.41 -7.25
C LEU A 174 26.24 1.12 -7.29
N MET A 175 25.06 1.75 -7.35
CA MET A 175 24.94 3.20 -7.32
C MET A 175 25.60 3.80 -6.08
N GLN A 176 25.33 3.23 -4.90
CA GLN A 176 25.98 3.69 -3.66
C GLN A 176 27.50 3.64 -3.76
N LYS A 177 28.05 2.52 -4.22
CA LYS A 177 29.51 2.38 -4.41
C LYS A 177 30.10 3.39 -5.38
N LEU A 178 29.37 3.71 -6.46
CA LEU A 178 29.82 4.70 -7.44
C LEU A 178 29.78 6.13 -6.86
N CYS A 179 28.82 6.45 -5.99
CA CYS A 179 28.82 7.72 -5.27
C CYS A 179 30.04 7.83 -4.33
N ASP A 180 30.47 6.73 -3.72
CA ASP A 180 31.64 6.70 -2.83
C ASP A 180 32.98 6.74 -3.58
N GLN A 181 33.00 6.66 -4.93
CA GLN A 181 34.22 6.73 -5.75
C GLN A 181 34.61 8.17 -6.05
N GLU A 182 35.88 8.51 -5.81
CA GLU A 182 36.39 9.88 -5.90
C GLU A 182 36.34 10.44 -7.33
N GLU A 183 36.48 9.58 -8.35
CA GLU A 183 36.45 9.98 -9.75
C GLU A 183 35.04 10.22 -10.30
N ILE A 184 34.02 9.62 -9.69
CA ILE A 184 32.63 9.65 -10.20
C ILE A 184 31.76 10.56 -9.33
N LYS A 185 31.70 10.29 -8.02
CA LYS A 185 30.84 10.96 -7.05
C LYS A 185 29.37 11.03 -7.46
N GLU A 186 28.56 11.74 -6.68
CA GLU A 186 27.13 11.89 -6.92
C GLU A 186 26.83 12.55 -8.27
N GLU A 187 27.58 13.58 -8.67
CA GLU A 187 27.37 14.29 -9.94
C GLU A 187 27.62 13.40 -11.16
N GLY A 188 28.65 12.55 -11.11
CA GLY A 188 28.95 11.61 -12.20
C GLY A 188 27.86 10.55 -12.34
N VAL A 189 27.37 10.00 -11.22
CA VAL A 189 26.23 9.07 -11.22
C VAL A 189 24.97 9.76 -11.76
N ARG A 190 24.65 10.95 -11.25
CA ARG A 190 23.48 11.73 -11.68
C ARG A 190 23.49 12.01 -13.18
N SER A 191 24.61 12.50 -13.72
CA SER A 191 24.74 12.81 -15.14
C SER A 191 24.47 11.59 -16.02
N LYS A 192 24.98 10.41 -15.63
CA LYS A 192 24.74 9.17 -16.36
C LYS A 192 23.29 8.70 -16.29
N LEU A 193 22.63 8.88 -15.14
CA LEU A 193 21.20 8.56 -15.00
C LEU A 193 20.32 9.51 -15.84
N GLU A 194 20.66 10.79 -15.91
CA GLU A 194 19.97 11.77 -16.76
C GLU A 194 20.14 11.45 -18.25
N GLU A 195 21.34 11.00 -18.68
CA GLU A 195 21.60 10.53 -20.05
C GLU A 195 20.75 9.29 -20.41
N LEU A 196 20.51 8.39 -19.46
CA LEU A 196 19.61 7.26 -19.66
C LEU A 196 18.14 7.70 -19.73
N ARG A 197 17.75 8.71 -18.94
CA ARG A 197 16.39 9.24 -18.93
C ARG A 197 16.03 9.96 -20.23
N SER A 198 16.98 10.64 -20.86
CA SER A 198 16.77 11.40 -22.11
C SER A 198 16.76 10.55 -23.39
N LYS A 199 17.08 9.26 -23.29
CA LYS A 199 16.99 8.29 -24.40
C LYS A 199 15.58 7.69 -24.58
N LYS A 200 14.62 8.08 -23.74
CA LYS A 200 13.18 7.83 -23.94
C LYS A 200 12.57 8.88 -24.85
#